data_AF-A0A528V2F6-F1
#
_entry.id   AF-A0A528V2F6-F1
#
_cell.length_a   1.000
_cell.length_b   1.000
_cell.length_c   1.000
_cell.angle_alpha   90.00
_cell.angle_beta   90.00
_cell.angle_gamma   90.00
#
_symmetry.space_group_name_H-M   'P 1'
#
loop_
_entity.id
_entity.type
_entity.pdbx_description
1 polymer ?
#
loop_
_entity_poly.entity_id
_entity_poly.type
_entity_poly.pdbx_seq_one_letter_code
_entity_poly.pdbx_strand_id
1 'polypeptide(L)' 'MNHTDNHTDFTSRFAIDPVTAAAMGTDELRHNFLIEGLFQLGRIGLTYTHYDRMIVGGAMPAGTPLPLQAI' A
#
# COMPACT_ATOMS: atom_id res chain seq x y z
N MET A 1 -25.13 13.01 10.39
CA MET A 1 -23.80 13.67 10.32
C MET A 1 -22.82 12.73 11.00
N ASN A 2 -22.00 12.00 10.23
CA ASN A 2 -20.77 11.39 10.72
C ASN A 2 -19.76 11.52 9.58
N HIS A 3 -18.69 12.26 9.85
CA HIS A 3 -17.54 12.43 8.97
C HIS A 3 -16.96 11.04 8.69
N THR A 4 -16.92 10.64 7.42
CA THR A 4 -16.09 9.53 6.97
C THR A 4 -14.65 10.01 7.02
N ASP A 5 -14.02 9.90 8.18
CA ASP A 5 -12.57 10.03 8.26
C ASP A 5 -11.99 8.93 7.38
N ASN A 6 -11.43 9.28 6.23
CA ASN A 6 -10.89 8.32 5.28
C ASN A 6 -9.54 7.80 5.84
N HIS A 7 -9.60 6.90 6.82
CA HIS A 7 -8.43 6.28 7.49
C HIS A 7 -7.78 5.19 6.64
N THR A 8 -8.24 4.99 5.40
CA THR A 8 -7.73 3.97 4.48
C THR A 8 -7.05 4.65 3.29
N ASP A 9 -5.75 4.41 3.17
CA ASP A 9 -4.93 4.83 2.03
C ASP A 9 -4.68 3.62 1.13
N PHE A 10 -4.76 3.77 -0.19
CA PHE A 10 -4.44 2.69 -1.13
C PHE A 10 -3.56 3.15 -2.29
N THR A 11 -2.70 2.26 -2.75
CA THR A 11 -1.86 2.45 -3.95
C THR A 11 -1.87 1.21 -4.83
N SER A 12 -1.50 1.36 -6.11
CA SER A 12 -1.34 0.24 -7.04
C SER A 12 0.10 0.15 -7.53
N ARG A 13 0.62 -1.07 -7.65
CA ARG A 13 1.95 -1.38 -8.17
C ARG A 13 1.87 -2.38 -9.31
N PHE A 14 2.41 -2.01 -10.46
CA PHE A 14 2.43 -2.87 -11.63
C PHE A 14 3.53 -3.92 -11.54
N ALA A 15 3.27 -5.09 -12.11
CA ALA A 15 4.30 -6.11 -12.31
C ALA A 15 5.29 -5.63 -13.38
N ILE A 16 6.56 -5.95 -13.18
CA ILE A 16 7.67 -5.54 -14.03
C ILE A 16 8.41 -6.80 -14.44
N ASP A 17 8.76 -6.91 -15.72
CA ASP A 17 9.49 -8.06 -16.22
C ASP A 17 10.95 -8.07 -15.72
N PRO A 18 11.61 -9.23 -15.63
CA PRO A 18 12.96 -9.33 -15.11
C PRO A 18 14.02 -8.54 -15.89
N VAL A 19 13.84 -8.34 -17.20
CA VAL A 19 14.83 -7.63 -18.03
C VAL A 19 14.77 -6.14 -17.73
N THR A 20 13.56 -5.57 -17.63
CA THR A 20 13.37 -4.18 -17.23
C THR A 20 13.85 -3.96 -15.80
N ALA A 21 13.52 -4.86 -14.86
CA ALA A 21 13.95 -4.74 -13.47
C ALA A 21 15.49 -4.78 -13.32
N ALA A 22 16.19 -5.58 -14.12
CA ALA A 22 17.64 -5.68 -14.08
C ALA A 22 18.36 -4.40 -14.55
N ALA A 23 17.69 -3.55 -15.34
CA ALA A 23 18.23 -2.28 -15.81
C ALA A 23 18.01 -1.11 -14.84
N MET A 24 17.23 -1.31 -13.77
CA MET A 24 16.82 -0.24 -12.86
C MET A 24 17.93 0.20 -11.90
N GLY A 25 17.97 1.51 -11.63
CA GLY A 25 18.77 2.07 -10.54
C GLY A 25 18.12 1.85 -9.15
N THR A 26 18.84 2.20 -8.08
CA THR A 26 18.35 2.02 -6.70
C THR A 26 17.03 2.75 -6.43
N ASP A 27 16.89 3.99 -6.88
CA ASP A 27 15.68 4.79 -6.64
C ASP A 27 14.48 4.23 -7.40
N GLU A 28 14.69 3.75 -8.62
CA GLU A 28 13.65 3.10 -9.43
C GLU A 28 13.21 1.77 -8.81
N LEU A 29 14.15 0.96 -8.31
CA LEU A 29 13.82 -0.27 -7.61
C LEU A 29 12.98 0.02 -6.35
N ARG A 30 13.36 1.03 -5.55
CA ARG A 30 12.55 1.43 -4.39
C ARG A 30 11.18 1.95 -4.80
N HIS A 31 11.14 2.82 -5.80
CA HIS A 31 9.89 3.39 -6.30
C HIS A 31 8.91 2.32 -6.75
N ASN A 32 9.39 1.21 -7.33
CA ASN A 32 8.54 0.15 -7.87
C ASN A 32 8.23 -0.97 -6.86
N PHE A 33 9.19 -1.39 -6.03
CA PHE A 33 9.07 -2.60 -5.20
C PHE A 33 8.95 -2.33 -3.69
N LEU A 34 9.35 -1.15 -3.20
CA LEU A 34 9.29 -0.84 -1.78
C LEU A 34 7.97 -0.17 -1.41
N ILE A 35 7.30 -0.70 -0.39
CA ILE A 35 6.19 -0.03 0.28
C ILE A 35 6.74 0.72 1.49
N GLU A 36 6.77 2.04 1.42
CA GLU A 36 7.22 2.90 2.53
C GLU A 36 6.06 3.18 3.50
N GLY A 37 6.39 3.35 4.79
CA GLY A 37 5.40 3.74 5.79
C GLY A 37 4.23 2.76 5.97
N LEU A 38 4.50 1.45 5.92
CA LEU A 38 3.48 0.39 5.97
C LEU A 38 2.57 0.45 7.21
N PHE A 39 3.12 0.89 8.36
CA PHE A 39 2.35 1.07 9.60
C PHE A 39 2.32 2.55 9.98
N GLN A 40 1.12 3.11 9.97
CA GLN A 40 0.87 4.49 10.38
C GLN A 40 -0.25 4.50 11.42
N LEU A 41 -0.02 5.21 12.53
CA LEU A 41 -0.93 5.26 13.66
C LEU A 41 -2.32 5.75 13.21
N GLY A 42 -3.35 4.96 13.51
CA GLY A 42 -4.75 5.26 13.21
C GLY A 42 -5.14 5.03 11.75
N ARG A 43 -4.30 4.35 10.95
CA ARG A 43 -4.51 4.17 9.51
C ARG A 43 -4.44 2.72 9.06
N ILE A 44 -5.11 2.46 7.95
CA ILE A 44 -4.97 1.25 7.12
C ILE A 44 -4.27 1.69 5.82
N GLY A 45 -3.07 1.20 5.56
CA GLY A 45 -2.36 1.41 4.29
C GLY A 45 -2.40 0.14 3.46
N LEU A 46 -2.93 0.19 2.24
CA LEU A 46 -3.04 -0.94 1.31
C LEU A 46 -2.25 -0.67 0.03
N THR A 47 -1.63 -1.71 -0.51
CA THR A 47 -0.99 -1.71 -1.82
C THR A 47 -1.51 -2.90 -2.60
N TYR A 48 -2.27 -2.64 -3.65
CA TYR A 48 -2.63 -3.64 -4.64
C TYR A 48 -1.45 -3.86 -5.57
N THR A 49 -1.01 -5.11 -5.69
CA THR A 49 0.03 -5.46 -6.65
C THR A 49 -0.56 -6.28 -7.78
N HIS A 50 -0.17 -5.96 -9.01
CA HIS A 50 -0.52 -6.75 -10.18
C HIS A 50 0.22 -8.10 -10.22
N TYR A 51 1.17 -8.36 -9.30
CA TYR A 51 1.64 -9.71 -9.00
C TYR A 51 0.53 -10.49 -8.30
N ASP A 52 -0.10 -11.41 -9.02
CA ASP A 52 -1.20 -12.28 -8.55
C ASP A 52 -2.37 -11.55 -7.89
N ARG A 53 -2.50 -10.25 -8.14
CA ARG A 53 -3.56 -9.39 -7.57
C ARG A 53 -3.56 -9.36 -6.05
N MET A 54 -2.40 -9.55 -5.43
CA MET A 54 -2.29 -9.51 -3.97
C MET A 54 -2.56 -8.10 -3.44
N ILE A 55 -3.17 -8.01 -2.26
CA ILE A 55 -3.27 -6.78 -1.49
C ILE A 55 -2.34 -6.95 -0.28
N VAL A 56 -1.33 -6.09 -0.19
CA VAL A 56 -0.35 -6.06 0.90
C VAL A 56 -0.53 -4.75 1.65
N GLY A 57 -0.60 -4.79 2.97
CA GLY A 57 -0.85 -3.59 3.74
C GLY A 57 -0.63 -3.75 5.24
N GLY A 58 -0.72 -2.64 5.96
CA GLY A 58 -0.66 -2.59 7.41
C GLY A 58 -1.86 -1.84 7.97
N ALA A 59 -2.37 -2.29 9.11
CA ALA A 59 -3.39 -1.59 9.89
C ALA A 59 -2.87 -1.40 11.30
N MET A 60 -2.82 -0.14 11.76
CA MET A 60 -2.35 0.19 13.11
C MET A 60 -3.43 0.98 13.87
N PRO A 61 -4.33 0.30 14.60
CA PRO A 61 -5.33 0.97 15.44
C PRO A 61 -4.70 1.90 16.49
N ALA A 62 -5.35 3.04 16.74
CA ALA A 62 -4.87 4.08 17.67
C ALA A 62 -5.89 4.36 18.78
N GLY A 63 -6.29 3.33 19.51
CA GLY A 63 -7.31 3.41 20.56
C GLY A 63 -8.75 3.23 20.08
N THR A 64 -8.99 3.20 18.78
CA THR A 64 -10.29 2.84 18.17
C THR A 64 -10.11 1.78 17.08
N PRO A 65 -11.10 0.88 16.87
CA PRO A 65 -11.08 -0.06 15.75
C PRO A 65 -11.07 0.68 14.40
N LEU A 66 -10.33 0.14 13.43
CA LEU A 66 -10.29 0.65 12.07
C LEU A 66 -11.13 -0.27 11.17
N PRO A 67 -12.36 0.13 10.75
CA PRO A 67 -13.16 -0.67 9.86
C PRO A 67 -12.57 -0.64 8.44
N LEU A 68 -12.36 -1.81 7.85
CA LEU A 68 -12.01 -1.92 6.43
C LEU A 68 -13.29 -1.87 5.60
N GLN A 69 -13.44 -0.82 4.79
CA GLN A 69 -14.60 -0.61 3.93
C GLN A 69 -14.25 -0.88 2.46
N ALA A 70 -15.27 -1.19 1.66
CA ALA A 70 -15.12 -1.25 0.21
C ALA A 70 -14.81 0.17 -0.32
N ILE A 71 -13.83 0.23 -1.22
CA ILE A 71 -13.35 1.43 -1.92
C ILE A 71 -13.74 1.37 -3.40
#